data_AF-A0A9E6EIK4-F1
#
_entry.id   AF-A0A9E6EIK4-F1
#
_cell.length_a   1.000
_cell.length_b   1.000
_cell.length_c   1.000
_cell.angle_alpha   90.00
_cell.angle_beta   90.00
_cell.angle_gamma   90.00
#
_symmetry.space_group_name_H-M   'P 1'
#
loop_
_entity.id
_entity.type
_entity.pdbx_description
1 polymer ?
#
loop_
_entity_poly.entity_id
_entity_poly.type
_entity_poly.pdbx_seq_one_letter_code
_entity_poly.pdbx_strand_id
1 'polypeptide(L)' 'MLGGSFADVRKGRGELHRKDDYGPSQAFGATCRTEGEPGILFRSVRRKDGECLAIFQGSSVKACGLKEVIALRWDGKKLG' A
#
# COMPACT_ATOMS: atom_id res chain seq x y z
N MET A 1 -13.09 -5.57 -9.64
CA MET A 1 -12.15 -4.85 -10.54
C MET A 1 -11.74 -3.56 -9.84
N LEU A 2 -10.47 -3.21 -9.88
CA LEU A 2 -10.01 -1.89 -9.42
C LEU A 2 -10.62 -0.83 -10.35
N GLY A 3 -11.40 0.10 -9.80
CA GLY A 3 -12.20 1.05 -10.60
C GLY A 3 -11.57 2.43 -10.78
N GLY A 4 -10.46 2.71 -10.11
CA GLY A 4 -9.70 3.97 -10.21
C GLY A 4 -8.37 3.82 -10.96
N SER A 5 -7.83 4.93 -11.46
CA SER A 5 -6.45 4.99 -11.96
C SER A 5 -5.52 5.13 -10.76
N PHE A 6 -4.79 4.07 -10.42
CA PHE A 6 -3.84 4.05 -9.31
C PHE A 6 -2.44 4.40 -9.80
N ALA A 7 -1.65 5.10 -8.99
CA ALA A 7 -0.23 5.30 -9.28
C ALA A 7 0.49 3.94 -9.27
N ASP A 8 0.94 3.47 -10.43
CA ASP A 8 1.59 2.16 -10.58
C ASP A 8 3.11 2.29 -10.58
N VAL A 9 3.74 1.86 -9.50
CA VAL A 9 5.20 1.84 -9.34
C VAL A 9 5.76 0.42 -9.34
N ARG A 10 4.96 -0.58 -9.74
CA ARG A 10 5.43 -1.98 -9.80
C ARG A 10 6.56 -2.19 -10.79
N LYS A 11 6.76 -1.27 -11.74
CA LYS A 11 7.88 -1.22 -12.67
C LYS A 11 8.68 0.07 -12.45
N GLY A 12 10.01 -0.03 -12.56
CA GLY A 12 10.90 1.09 -12.23
C GLY A 12 10.90 1.42 -10.73
N ARG A 13 11.39 2.62 -10.39
CA ARG A 13 11.31 3.21 -9.03
C ARG A 13 11.81 2.27 -7.92
N GLY A 14 13.00 1.70 -8.13
CA GLY A 14 13.61 0.72 -7.21
C GLY A 14 13.86 1.29 -5.81
N GLU A 15 14.09 2.60 -5.72
CA GLU A 15 14.23 3.34 -4.47
C GLU A 15 13.00 3.28 -3.57
N LEU A 16 11.80 3.05 -4.14
CA LEU A 16 10.56 2.88 -3.39
C LEU A 16 10.37 1.47 -2.83
N HIS A 17 11.20 0.50 -3.25
CA HIS A 17 11.07 -0.92 -2.89
C HIS A 17 12.21 -1.39 -1.98
N ARG A 18 12.70 -0.51 -1.12
CA ARG A 18 13.73 -0.82 -0.12
C ARG A 18 13.10 -1.53 1.08
N LYS A 19 13.59 -2.73 1.39
CA LYS A 19 13.04 -3.58 2.46
C LYS A 19 13.35 -3.09 3.87
N ASP A 20 14.41 -2.30 4.00
CA ASP A 20 15.07 -1.86 5.22
C ASP A 20 14.96 -0.36 5.48
N ASP A 21 14.60 0.44 4.46
CA ASP A 21 14.38 1.87 4.57
C ASP A 21 13.11 2.27 3.81
N TYR A 22 12.07 2.61 4.56
CA TYR A 22 10.77 2.98 4.02
C TYR A 22 10.66 4.48 3.73
N GLY A 23 11.66 5.30 4.07
CA GLY A 23 11.63 6.75 3.93
C GLY A 23 11.22 7.24 2.53
N PRO A 24 11.88 6.76 1.44
CA PRO A 24 11.50 7.14 0.08
C PRO A 24 10.06 6.77 -0.27
N SER A 25 9.61 5.57 0.13
CA SER A 25 8.25 5.09 -0.15
C SER A 25 7.18 5.89 0.61
N GLN A 26 7.48 6.29 1.85
CA GLN A 26 6.58 7.10 2.67
C GLN A 26 6.45 8.53 2.14
N ALA A 27 7.58 9.15 1.75
CA ALA A 27 7.58 10.47 1.13
C ALA A 27 6.77 10.48 -0.17
N PHE A 28 6.99 9.50 -1.05
CA PHE A 28 6.20 9.34 -2.27
C PHE A 28 4.71 9.13 -1.99
N GLY A 29 4.39 8.30 -0.98
CA GLY A 29 3.01 8.09 -0.55
C GLY A 29 2.32 9.36 -0.06
N ALA A 30 3.02 10.20 0.68
CA ALA A 30 2.52 11.50 1.11
C ALA A 30 2.23 12.43 -0.08
N THR A 31 3.15 12.50 -1.06
CA THR A 31 2.94 13.27 -2.30
C THR A 31 1.70 12.80 -3.05
N CYS A 32 1.57 11.50 -3.33
CA CYS A 32 0.41 10.95 -4.05
C CYS A 32 -0.91 11.29 -3.33
N ARG A 33 -0.92 11.19 -2.00
CA ARG A 33 -2.10 11.53 -1.20
C ARG A 33 -2.45 13.02 -1.31
N THR A 34 -1.46 13.91 -1.26
CA THR A 34 -1.67 15.35 -1.42
C THR A 34 -2.15 15.71 -2.83
N GLU A 35 -1.66 15.01 -3.85
CA GLU A 35 -2.05 15.20 -5.26
C GLU A 35 -3.44 14.60 -5.58
N GLY A 36 -4.03 13.87 -4.64
CA GLY A 36 -5.39 13.33 -4.77
C GLY A 36 -5.47 11.99 -5.50
N GLU A 37 -4.37 11.27 -5.63
CA GLU A 37 -4.36 9.90 -6.16
C GLU A 37 -5.27 8.99 -5.31
N PRO A 38 -6.03 8.05 -5.93
CA PRO A 38 -6.89 7.15 -5.18
C PRO A 38 -6.10 6.11 -4.37
N GLY A 39 -4.85 5.84 -4.77
CA GLY A 39 -3.96 4.88 -4.15
C GLY A 39 -2.75 4.53 -5.00
N ILE A 40 -1.96 3.54 -4.57
CA ILE A 40 -0.68 3.16 -5.18
C ILE A 40 -0.59 1.64 -5.34
N LEU A 41 -0.24 1.17 -6.54
CA LEU A 41 0.14 -0.22 -6.81
C LEU A 41 1.66 -0.37 -6.74
N PHE A 42 2.14 -1.32 -5.94
CA PHE A 42 3.58 -1.52 -5.69
C PHE A 42 3.93 -3.00 -5.47
N ARG A 43 5.21 -3.37 -5.60
CA ARG A 43 5.66 -4.73 -5.30
C ARG A 43 5.82 -4.91 -3.80
N SER A 44 5.51 -6.10 -3.30
CA SER A 44 5.80 -6.44 -1.91
C SER A 44 7.31 -6.54 -1.69
N VAL A 45 7.81 -5.78 -0.71
CA VAL A 45 9.20 -5.90 -0.24
C VAL A 45 9.40 -7.06 0.73
N ARG A 46 8.31 -7.74 1.12
CA ARG A 46 8.30 -8.85 2.12
C ARG A 46 7.97 -10.20 1.50
N ARG A 47 7.29 -10.23 0.35
CA ARG A 47 6.95 -11.45 -0.38
C ARG A 47 7.45 -11.33 -1.81
N LYS A 48 8.36 -12.22 -2.22
CA LYS A 48 8.84 -12.30 -3.60
C LYS A 48 7.65 -12.46 -4.57
N ASP A 49 7.68 -11.72 -5.66
CA ASP A 49 6.65 -11.68 -6.71
C ASP A 49 5.25 -11.26 -6.21
N GLY A 50 5.14 -10.82 -4.96
CA GLY A 50 3.90 -10.29 -4.40
C GLY A 50 3.63 -8.87 -4.88
N GLU A 51 2.36 -8.54 -5.06
CA GLU A 51 1.89 -7.18 -5.37
C GLU A 51 1.01 -6.67 -4.23
N CYS A 52 1.01 -5.36 -4.03
CA CYS A 52 0.28 -4.69 -2.97
C CYS A 52 -0.40 -3.44 -3.50
N LEU A 53 -1.48 -3.04 -2.82
CA LEU A 53 -2.25 -1.85 -3.09
C LEU A 53 -2.37 -1.05 -1.79
N ALA A 54 -2.00 0.23 -1.84
CA ALA A 54 -2.34 1.21 -0.82
C ALA A 54 -3.54 2.02 -1.30
N ILE A 55 -4.53 2.24 -0.44
CA ILE A 55 -5.76 2.95 -0.79
C ILE A 55 -5.86 4.20 0.08
N PHE A 56 -5.93 5.38 -0.55
CA PHE A 56 -6.17 6.64 0.14
C PHE A 56 -7.66 7.00 0.16
N GLN A 57 -8.39 6.66 -0.91
CA GLN A 57 -9.81 6.93 -1.06
C GLN A 57 -10.58 5.61 -1.12
N GLY A 58 -11.24 5.23 -0.02
CA GLY A 58 -11.94 3.93 0.08
C GLY A 58 -12.98 3.68 -1.02
N SER A 59 -13.62 4.75 -1.54
CA SER A 59 -14.59 4.67 -2.64
C SER A 59 -13.99 4.29 -3.99
N SER A 60 -12.66 4.35 -4.16
CA SER A 60 -11.96 4.01 -5.40
C SER A 60 -11.89 2.50 -5.68
N VAL A 61 -12.13 1.67 -4.65
CA VAL A 61 -12.15 0.22 -4.78
C VAL A 61 -13.59 -0.28 -4.77
N LYS A 62 -14.07 -0.68 -5.94
CA LYS A 62 -15.40 -1.28 -6.11
C LYS A 62 -15.30 -2.79 -5.97
N ALA A 63 -16.23 -3.40 -5.25
CA ALA A 63 -16.34 -4.84 -4.98
C ALA A 63 -15.32 -5.45 -3.98
N CYS A 64 -14.78 -4.65 -3.05
CA CYS A 64 -14.18 -5.19 -1.82
C CYS A 64 -15.23 -5.24 -0.72
N GLY A 65 -15.81 -6.42 -0.47
CA GLY A 65 -16.60 -6.66 0.73
C GLY A 65 -15.69 -6.87 1.93
N LEU A 66 -15.95 -6.17 3.04
CA LEU A 66 -15.29 -6.47 4.31
C LEU A 66 -15.67 -7.90 4.70
N LYS A 67 -14.69 -8.81 4.73
CA LYS A 67 -14.92 -10.21 5.11
C LYS A 67 -14.85 -10.40 6.63
N GLU A 68 -13.86 -9.79 7.25
CA GLU A 68 -13.56 -9.95 8.67
C GLU A 68 -12.73 -8.75 9.15
N VAL A 69 -12.93 -8.35 10.41
CA VAL A 69 -12.08 -7.36 11.09
C VAL A 69 -11.29 -8.11 12.15
N ILE A 70 -9.97 -8.19 11.95
CA ILE A 70 -9.05 -8.77 12.94
C ILE A 70 -8.36 -7.61 13.65
N ALA A 71 -8.52 -7.54 14.97
CA ALA A 71 -7.77 -6.61 15.81
C ALA A 71 -6.49 -7.30 16.27
N LEU A 72 -5.34 -6.86 15.77
CA LEU A 72 -4.03 -7.32 16.23
C LEU A 72 -3.49 -6.32 17.25
N ARG A 73 -3.15 -6.79 18.45
CA ARG A 73 -2.59 -5.94 19.51
C ARG A 73 -1.14 -6.30 19.78
N TRP A 74 -0.24 -5.34 19.55
CA TRP A 74 1.19 -5.49 19.87
C TRP A 74 1.48 -4.98 21.28
N ASP A 75 2.09 -5.81 22.13
CA ASP A 75 2.49 -5.44 23.50
C ASP A 75 3.97 -5.03 23.64
N GLY A 76 4.71 -4.93 22.54
CA GLY A 76 6.16 -4.71 22.56
C GLY A 76 6.99 -5.99 22.38
N LYS A 77 6.40 -7.17 22.58
CA LYS A 77 7.07 -8.48 22.50
C LYS A 77 6.35 -9.47 21.59
N LYS A 78 5.02 -9.45 21.58
CA LYS A 78 4.18 -10.35 20.78
C LYS A 78 2.92 -9.65 20.28
N LEU A 79 2.35 -10.24 19.22
CA LEU A 79 1.00 -9.96 18.77
C LEU A 79 0.04 -10.86 19.54
N GLY A 80 -1.03 -10.27 20.08
CA GLY A 80 -2.19 -10.96 20.65
C GLY A 80 -3.44 -10.71 19.82
#